data_AF-A0A5N7BKC0-F1
#
_entry.id   AF-A0A5N7BKC0-F1
#
_cell.length_a   1.000
_cell.length_b   1.000
_cell.length_c   1.000
_cell.angle_alpha   90.00
_cell.angle_beta   90.00
_cell.angle_gamma   90.00
#
_symmetry.space_group_name_H-M   'P 1'
#
loop_
_entity.id
_entity.type
_entity.pdbx_description
1 polymer ?
#
loop_
_entity_poly.entity_id
_entity_poly.type
_entity_poly.pdbx_seq_one_letter_code
_entity_poly.pdbx_strand_id
1 'polypeptide(L)'
;MCSTSESKPDIFLQEENEPGKIVPMVTVVRRCGRLRVVRPSWYRNSLLASTGFLEFANAGDFAANVWNDIPVPRHAMILMAIGGPIALLMSIVALRDLVLSWRNVQLLRAERRYLQSLKQDYLASPNPDPDLLRLIDSRLGLGWRELGTELIDRVAMDVFLGLGALLVGTGTIMAIWGAHPKVFHASNLLSGFVGNSFAAAFGAINAVWSVYLARRFHRYDRLCARTPALSPFRDRFHLRFSKFKWHAVVSGLTGLIAGAASMVTAKMWWGYVVLAPCMVLQLLCNRFWRTQLGYDRPIISDYNQRGILIRETQEIRDEEKDGPLLDSLASTVTLYNALGTPLSPSEVVDWTSLDSLVHFMITHDLFDSLCDWLACDKSVPSDVRDAVFRDPPSASEHAEIVVSPDHILSIPAPLQNQLRELCRQYLQADGRRVLLYRERYLLEMMGSMLSRERP
;
A
#
# COMPACT_ATOMS: atom_id res chain seq x y z
N MET A 1 -27.01 -46.79 -3.55
CA MET A 1 -28.35 -46.18 -3.75
C MET A 1 -28.50 -45.14 -2.65
N CYS A 2 -28.52 -43.82 -2.85
CA CYS A 2 -28.80 -42.97 -4.00
C CYS A 2 -27.63 -42.02 -4.33
N SER A 3 -27.54 -41.70 -5.61
CA SER A 3 -26.67 -40.71 -6.23
C SER A 3 -27.20 -39.30 -5.97
N THR A 4 -26.34 -38.38 -5.55
CA THR A 4 -26.56 -36.94 -5.69
C THR A 4 -25.41 -36.39 -6.53
N SER A 5 -25.68 -36.18 -7.81
CA SER A 5 -24.78 -35.54 -8.75
C SER A 5 -24.56 -34.08 -8.36
N GLU A 6 -23.33 -33.73 -8.00
CA GLU A 6 -22.86 -32.35 -8.03
C GLU A 6 -22.74 -31.92 -9.51
N SER A 7 -23.78 -31.26 -10.00
CA SER A 7 -23.71 -30.52 -11.25
C SER A 7 -22.80 -29.31 -11.03
N LYS A 8 -21.56 -29.40 -11.50
CA LYS A 8 -20.72 -28.24 -11.81
C LYS A 8 -21.52 -27.31 -12.72
N PRO A 9 -21.59 -26.00 -12.46
CA PRO A 9 -21.96 -25.07 -13.50
C PRO A 9 -20.78 -24.99 -14.49
N ASP A 10 -20.89 -25.76 -15.56
CA ASP A 10 -20.20 -25.48 -16.81
C ASP A 10 -20.66 -24.09 -17.29
N ILE A 11 -19.81 -23.07 -17.21
CA ILE A 11 -19.85 -21.83 -18.02
C ILE A 11 -18.49 -21.16 -17.83
N PHE A 12 -17.63 -21.26 -18.84
CA PHE A 12 -17.01 -20.14 -19.56
C PHE A 12 -16.33 -20.76 -20.77
N LEU A 13 -17.13 -20.96 -21.83
CA LEU A 13 -16.62 -21.03 -23.19
C LEU A 13 -15.96 -19.68 -23.45
N GLN A 14 -14.65 -19.63 -23.24
CA GLN A 14 -13.79 -18.68 -23.92
C GLN A 14 -13.95 -19.02 -25.41
N GLU A 15 -14.81 -18.28 -26.11
CA GLU A 15 -14.81 -18.30 -27.57
C GLU A 15 -13.36 -18.05 -28.00
N GLU A 16 -12.76 -19.06 -28.63
CA GLU A 16 -11.50 -18.99 -29.34
C GLU A 16 -11.64 -18.00 -30.51
N ASN A 17 -11.69 -16.71 -30.20
CA ASN A 17 -11.43 -15.66 -31.16
C ASN A 17 -9.92 -15.41 -31.18
N GLU A 18 -9.32 -15.70 -32.34
CA GLU A 18 -7.94 -15.49 -32.79
C GLU A 18 -6.79 -15.45 -31.75
N PRO A 19 -5.72 -16.25 -31.95
CA PRO A 19 -4.54 -16.19 -31.09
C PRO A 19 -3.81 -14.86 -31.32
N GLY A 20 -4.14 -13.80 -30.58
CA GLY A 20 -3.41 -12.55 -30.70
C GLY A 20 -3.91 -11.32 -29.93
N LYS A 21 -5.18 -11.22 -29.51
CA LYS A 21 -5.67 -10.03 -28.79
C LYS A 21 -6.42 -10.41 -27.50
N ILE A 22 -5.71 -10.41 -26.37
CA ILE A 22 -6.33 -10.45 -25.06
C ILE A 22 -7.00 -9.09 -24.83
N VAL A 23 -8.33 -9.03 -24.96
CA VAL A 23 -9.11 -7.83 -24.60
C VAL A 23 -9.21 -7.79 -23.07
N PRO A 24 -8.81 -6.70 -22.40
CA PRO A 24 -8.91 -6.62 -20.95
C PRO A 24 -10.38 -6.59 -20.53
N MET A 25 -10.79 -7.55 -19.70
CA MET A 25 -12.15 -7.63 -19.16
C MET A 25 -12.11 -7.35 -17.67
N VAL A 26 -12.87 -6.35 -17.22
CA VAL A 26 -12.92 -5.95 -15.81
C VAL A 26 -14.24 -6.38 -15.20
N THR A 27 -14.19 -7.27 -14.22
CA THR A 27 -15.40 -7.70 -13.50
C THR A 27 -15.68 -6.76 -12.33
N VAL A 28 -16.91 -6.29 -12.19
CA VAL A 28 -17.39 -5.41 -11.13
C VAL A 28 -18.57 -6.06 -10.43
N VAL A 29 -18.49 -6.18 -9.11
CA VAL A 29 -19.58 -6.72 -8.29
C VAL A 29 -20.28 -5.58 -7.55
N ARG A 30 -21.61 -5.60 -7.58
CA ARG A 30 -22.43 -4.76 -6.71
C ARG A 30 -22.58 -5.46 -5.35
N ARG A 31 -22.24 -4.77 -4.25
CA ARG A 31 -22.53 -5.22 -2.87
C ARG A 31 -23.18 -4.09 -2.09
N CYS A 32 -24.40 -4.32 -1.59
CA CYS A 32 -25.17 -3.34 -0.80
C CYS A 32 -25.25 -1.95 -1.48
N GLY A 33 -25.58 -1.91 -2.78
CA GLY A 33 -25.69 -0.67 -3.55
C GLY A 33 -24.36 0.01 -3.92
N ARG A 34 -23.20 -0.58 -3.59
CA ARG A 34 -21.88 -0.05 -4.00
C ARG A 34 -21.22 -0.98 -5.01
N LEU A 35 -20.74 -0.40 -6.11
CA LEU A 35 -19.92 -1.10 -7.09
C LEU A 35 -18.51 -1.30 -6.54
N ARG A 36 -17.96 -2.50 -6.72
CA ARG A 36 -16.58 -2.86 -6.38
C ARG A 36 -16.00 -3.71 -7.48
N VAL A 37 -14.88 -3.28 -8.05
CA VAL A 37 -14.15 -4.08 -9.02
C VAL A 37 -13.63 -5.37 -8.35
N VAL A 38 -13.97 -6.52 -8.92
CA VAL A 38 -13.40 -7.84 -8.63
C VAL A 38 -12.03 -7.89 -9.31
N ARG A 39 -11.07 -7.22 -8.69
CA ARG A 39 -9.72 -7.08 -9.25
C ARG A 39 -8.94 -8.39 -9.13
N PRO A 40 -7.88 -8.59 -9.92
CA PRO A 40 -6.71 -9.32 -9.40
C PRO A 40 -6.28 -8.69 -8.07
N SER A 41 -5.59 -9.42 -7.20
CA SER A 41 -5.14 -8.85 -5.94
C SER A 41 -4.18 -7.68 -6.20
N TRP A 42 -4.48 -6.49 -5.68
CA TRP A 42 -3.55 -5.34 -5.72
C TRP A 42 -2.91 -5.19 -4.36
N TYR A 43 -1.59 -5.03 -4.33
CA TYR A 43 -0.91 -4.47 -3.18
C TYR A 43 -1.25 -2.99 -3.08
N ARG A 44 -1.76 -2.55 -1.93
CA ARG A 44 -2.19 -1.17 -1.72
C ARG A 44 -1.43 -0.49 -0.59
N ASN A 45 -1.07 0.76 -0.81
CA ASN A 45 -0.70 1.73 0.20
C ASN A 45 -1.94 2.10 1.04
N SER A 46 -2.28 1.21 1.97
CA SER A 46 -3.48 1.26 2.80
C SER A 46 -3.26 1.84 4.20
N LEU A 47 -2.03 2.30 4.50
CA LEU A 47 -1.64 2.85 5.81
C LEU A 47 -2.54 4.03 6.16
N LEU A 48 -3.33 3.95 7.24
CA LEU A 48 -4.26 5.01 7.64
C LEU A 48 -3.53 6.29 8.07
N ALA A 49 -4.10 7.45 7.80
CA ALA A 49 -3.53 8.71 8.30
C ALA A 49 -3.59 8.77 9.83
N SER A 50 -4.63 8.18 10.40
CA SER A 50 -4.89 8.16 11.84
C SER A 50 -3.85 7.38 12.64
N THR A 51 -3.20 6.35 12.09
CA THR A 51 -2.16 5.58 12.83
C THR A 51 -0.97 6.44 13.22
N GLY A 52 -0.71 7.54 12.51
CA GLY A 52 0.31 8.52 12.91
C GLY A 52 0.04 9.19 14.27
N PHE A 53 -1.18 9.08 14.81
CA PHE A 53 -1.55 9.58 16.12
C PHE A 53 -1.49 8.51 17.23
N LEU A 54 -1.05 7.28 16.95
CA LEU A 54 -0.99 6.22 17.96
C LEU A 54 -0.03 6.54 19.11
N GLU A 55 1.08 7.21 18.81
CA GLU A 55 2.04 7.66 19.84
C GLU A 55 1.43 8.75 20.75
N PHE A 56 0.61 9.66 20.19
CA PHE A 56 -0.15 10.63 20.97
C PHE A 56 -1.16 9.94 21.89
N ALA A 57 -1.79 8.87 21.40
CA ALA A 57 -2.76 8.09 22.15
C ALA A 57 -2.11 7.37 23.34
N ASN A 58 -0.92 6.79 23.12
CA ASN A 58 -0.14 6.14 24.17
C ASN A 58 0.38 7.13 25.22
N ALA A 59 0.58 8.39 24.85
CA ALA A 59 0.91 9.46 25.80
C ALA A 59 -0.31 10.08 26.50
N GLY A 60 -1.52 9.55 26.26
CA GLY A 60 -2.75 10.01 26.89
C GLY A 60 -2.80 9.80 28.41
N ASP A 61 -1.88 9.00 28.95
CA ASP A 61 -1.65 8.81 30.39
C ASP A 61 -0.95 10.00 31.08
N PHE A 62 -0.59 11.06 30.34
CA PHE A 62 0.10 12.25 30.87
C PHE A 62 -0.46 12.72 32.21
N ALA A 63 -1.78 12.91 32.27
CA ALA A 63 -2.38 13.41 33.49
C ALA A 63 -2.27 12.41 34.65
N ALA A 64 -2.36 11.11 34.37
CA ALA A 64 -2.29 10.02 35.35
C ALA A 64 -0.87 9.87 35.91
N ASN A 65 0.15 10.02 35.07
CA ASN A 65 1.54 9.88 35.49
C ASN A 65 2.09 11.15 36.17
N VAL A 66 1.64 12.34 35.76
CA VAL A 66 2.15 13.62 36.32
C VAL A 66 1.44 13.99 37.63
N TRP A 67 0.12 13.85 37.70
CA TRP A 67 -0.68 14.19 38.88
C TRP A 67 -1.19 12.92 39.58
N ASN A 68 -0.23 12.09 39.98
CA ASN A 68 -0.46 10.80 40.63
C ASN A 68 -0.70 10.94 42.16
N ASP A 69 -1.44 11.98 42.56
CA ASP A 69 -1.79 12.26 43.95
C ASP A 69 -3.16 11.65 44.30
N ILE A 70 -3.35 11.24 45.56
CA ILE A 70 -4.65 10.76 46.07
C ILE A 70 -5.17 11.76 47.11
N PRO A 71 -6.37 12.36 46.91
CA PRO A 71 -7.24 12.23 45.75
C PRO A 71 -6.71 13.00 44.53
N VAL A 72 -7.05 12.52 43.33
CA VAL A 72 -6.60 13.12 42.07
C VAL A 72 -7.15 14.55 41.93
N PRO A 73 -6.33 15.55 41.57
CA PRO A 73 -6.80 16.91 41.35
C PRO A 73 -7.87 17.00 40.25
N ARG A 74 -8.86 17.89 40.40
CA ARG A 74 -9.99 18.02 39.44
C ARG A 74 -9.56 18.27 38.00
N HIS A 75 -8.54 19.12 37.79
CA HIS A 75 -8.03 19.40 36.45
C HIS A 75 -7.39 18.15 35.82
N ALA A 76 -6.67 17.35 36.60
CA ALA A 76 -6.08 16.10 36.15
C ALA A 76 -7.17 15.05 35.83
N MET A 77 -8.21 14.95 36.66
CA MET A 77 -9.36 14.08 36.36
C MET A 77 -10.03 14.43 35.03
N ILE A 78 -10.21 15.72 34.71
CA ILE A 78 -10.78 16.16 33.43
C ILE A 78 -9.88 15.72 32.26
N LEU A 79 -8.56 15.91 32.39
CA LEU A 79 -7.60 15.50 31.36
C LEU A 79 -7.58 13.98 31.18
N MET A 80 -7.62 13.20 32.26
CA MET A 80 -7.72 11.73 32.22
C MET A 80 -9.02 11.26 31.56
N ALA A 81 -10.14 11.92 31.86
CA ALA A 81 -11.45 11.62 31.26
C ALA A 81 -11.52 11.91 29.75
N ILE A 82 -10.58 12.71 29.22
CA ILE A 82 -10.43 12.95 27.78
C ILE A 82 -9.39 12.00 27.19
N GLY A 83 -8.20 11.92 27.79
CA GLY A 83 -7.06 11.13 27.31
C GLY A 83 -7.32 9.63 27.28
N GLY A 84 -7.94 9.09 28.34
CA GLY A 84 -8.27 7.67 28.45
C GLY A 84 -9.18 7.18 27.31
N PRO A 85 -10.35 7.82 27.09
CA PRO A 85 -11.24 7.47 25.98
C PRO A 85 -10.62 7.66 24.60
N ILE A 86 -9.80 8.71 24.38
CA ILE A 86 -9.08 8.89 23.10
C ILE A 86 -8.10 7.72 22.87
N ALA A 87 -7.36 7.30 23.91
CA ALA A 87 -6.46 6.15 23.82
C ALA A 87 -7.21 4.86 23.46
N LEU A 88 -8.36 4.61 24.10
CA LEU A 88 -9.23 3.48 23.77
C LEU A 88 -9.76 3.54 22.33
N LEU A 89 -10.22 4.72 21.86
CA LEU A 89 -10.68 4.89 20.48
C LEU A 89 -9.56 4.60 19.47
N MET A 90 -8.33 5.00 19.79
CA MET A 90 -7.16 4.77 18.96
C MET A 90 -6.75 3.30 18.88
N SER A 91 -7.03 2.49 19.91
CA SER A 91 -6.86 1.03 19.83
C SER A 91 -7.77 0.39 18.76
N ILE A 92 -8.99 0.93 18.56
CA ILE A 92 -9.90 0.49 17.50
C ILE A 92 -9.35 0.88 16.12
N VAL A 93 -8.76 2.08 16.01
CA VAL A 93 -8.10 2.53 14.79
C VAL A 93 -6.92 1.62 14.44
N ALA A 94 -6.08 1.27 15.42
CA ALA A 94 -4.97 0.32 15.26
C ALA A 94 -5.47 -1.05 14.79
N LEU A 95 -6.54 -1.58 15.40
CA LEU A 95 -7.15 -2.85 14.98
C LEU A 95 -7.63 -2.78 13.52
N ARG A 96 -8.19 -1.65 13.10
CA ARG A 96 -8.62 -1.46 11.72
C ARG A 96 -7.43 -1.42 10.75
N ASP A 97 -6.36 -0.71 11.07
CA ASP A 97 -5.14 -0.71 10.23
C ASP A 97 -4.51 -2.09 10.18
N LEU A 98 -4.46 -2.80 11.31
CA LEU A 98 -3.98 -4.18 11.42
C LEU A 98 -4.71 -5.12 10.47
N VAL A 99 -6.03 -5.01 10.36
CA VAL A 99 -6.81 -5.82 9.41
C VAL A 99 -6.45 -5.47 7.95
N LEU A 100 -6.19 -4.19 7.65
CA LEU A 100 -5.80 -3.75 6.31
C LEU A 100 -4.38 -4.21 5.95
N SER A 101 -3.42 -4.06 6.86
CA SER A 101 -2.04 -4.51 6.68
C SER A 101 -1.95 -6.04 6.64
N TRP A 102 -2.74 -6.75 7.44
CA TRP A 102 -2.79 -8.21 7.40
C TRP A 102 -3.28 -8.76 6.05
N ARG A 103 -4.25 -8.10 5.41
CA ARG A 103 -4.68 -8.45 4.05
C ARG A 103 -3.52 -8.30 3.05
N ASN A 104 -2.77 -7.20 3.11
CA ASN A 104 -1.57 -7.01 2.30
C ASN A 104 -0.53 -8.10 2.58
N VAL A 105 -0.27 -8.44 3.84
CA VAL A 105 0.65 -9.52 4.24
C VAL A 105 0.23 -10.86 3.66
N GLN A 106 -1.07 -11.20 3.70
CA GLN A 106 -1.59 -12.44 3.12
C GLN A 106 -1.37 -12.47 1.60
N LEU A 107 -1.66 -11.36 0.91
CA LEU A 107 -1.45 -11.22 -0.52
C LEU A 107 0.03 -11.38 -0.90
N LEU A 108 0.94 -10.69 -0.22
CA LEU A 108 2.38 -10.77 -0.46
C LEU A 108 2.94 -12.17 -0.15
N ARG A 109 2.43 -12.85 0.88
CA ARG A 109 2.80 -14.24 1.18
C ARG A 109 2.32 -15.20 0.09
N ALA A 110 1.11 -14.99 -0.44
CA ALA A 110 0.59 -15.81 -1.54
C ALA A 110 1.41 -15.61 -2.82
N GLU A 111 1.69 -14.35 -3.19
CA GLU A 111 2.56 -14.02 -4.33
C GLU A 111 3.95 -14.65 -4.18
N ARG A 112 4.54 -14.55 -2.99
CA ARG A 112 5.86 -15.12 -2.72
C ARG A 112 5.87 -16.64 -2.91
N ARG A 113 4.87 -17.35 -2.39
CA ARG A 113 4.77 -18.81 -2.57
C ARG A 113 4.63 -19.17 -4.04
N TYR A 114 3.80 -18.43 -4.77
CA TYR A 114 3.64 -18.61 -6.22
C TYR A 114 4.93 -18.35 -6.99
N LEU A 115 5.65 -17.26 -6.70
CA LEU A 115 6.93 -16.98 -7.35
C LEU A 115 8.01 -18.00 -7.00
N GLN A 116 7.96 -18.58 -5.80
CA GLN A 116 8.86 -19.66 -5.40
C GLN A 116 8.55 -20.97 -6.13
N SER A 117 7.28 -21.34 -6.29
CA SER A 117 6.90 -22.52 -7.07
C SER A 117 7.25 -22.31 -8.55
N LEU A 118 6.91 -21.14 -9.12
CA LEU A 118 7.24 -20.79 -10.49
C LEU A 118 8.76 -20.86 -10.75
N LYS A 119 9.57 -20.38 -9.80
CA LYS A 119 11.03 -20.50 -9.87
C LYS A 119 11.49 -21.96 -9.91
N GLN A 120 10.91 -22.82 -9.08
CA GLN A 120 11.26 -24.24 -9.03
C GLN A 120 10.85 -24.97 -10.31
N ASP A 121 9.65 -24.74 -10.80
CA ASP A 121 9.14 -25.32 -12.05
C ASP A 121 9.99 -24.89 -13.24
N TYR A 122 10.41 -23.62 -13.26
CA TYR A 122 11.24 -23.09 -14.33
C TYR A 122 12.67 -23.63 -14.31
N LEU A 123 13.26 -23.79 -13.12
CA LEU A 123 14.58 -24.42 -12.97
C LEU A 123 14.58 -25.91 -13.35
N ALA A 124 13.43 -26.58 -13.27
CA ALA A 124 13.25 -27.96 -13.72
C ALA A 124 13.03 -28.08 -15.25
N SER A 125 12.81 -26.96 -15.95
CA SER A 125 12.65 -26.93 -17.41
C SER A 125 13.98 -27.22 -18.12
N PRO A 126 13.96 -27.91 -19.28
CA PRO A 126 15.18 -28.29 -20.01
C PRO A 126 16.04 -27.11 -20.51
N ASN A 127 15.47 -25.91 -20.67
CA ASN A 127 16.19 -24.69 -21.06
C ASN A 127 15.70 -23.49 -20.23
N PRO A 128 16.26 -23.25 -19.03
CA PRO A 128 15.90 -22.10 -18.22
C PRO A 128 16.54 -20.82 -18.79
N ASP A 129 15.71 -19.84 -19.13
CA ASP A 129 16.11 -18.46 -19.44
C ASP A 129 16.68 -17.78 -18.18
N PRO A 130 17.95 -17.37 -18.19
CA PRO A 130 18.57 -16.69 -17.05
C PRO A 130 17.91 -15.33 -16.74
N ASP A 131 17.33 -14.64 -17.73
CA ASP A 131 16.78 -13.31 -17.53
C ASP A 131 15.41 -13.35 -16.84
N LEU A 132 14.57 -14.31 -17.18
CA LEU A 132 13.33 -14.57 -16.45
C LEU A 132 13.62 -14.98 -14.99
N LEU A 133 14.64 -15.81 -14.77
CA LEU A 133 15.04 -16.21 -13.42
C LEU A 133 15.48 -15.00 -12.57
N ARG A 134 16.24 -14.08 -13.18
CA ARG A 134 16.65 -12.81 -12.55
C ARG A 134 15.44 -11.93 -12.20
N LEU A 135 14.45 -11.85 -13.09
CA LEU A 135 13.22 -11.10 -12.84
C LEU A 135 12.40 -11.70 -11.68
N ILE A 136 12.26 -13.03 -11.64
CA ILE A 136 11.60 -13.71 -10.52
C ILE A 136 12.35 -13.44 -9.21
N ASP A 137 13.68 -13.51 -9.25
CA ASP A 137 14.52 -13.28 -8.08
C ASP A 137 14.49 -11.84 -7.58
N SER A 138 14.52 -10.86 -8.49
CA SER A 138 14.42 -9.44 -8.14
C SER A 138 13.07 -9.15 -7.48
N ARG A 139 11.97 -9.73 -8.00
CA ARG A 139 10.62 -9.61 -7.42
C ARG A 139 10.49 -10.31 -6.07
N LEU A 140 11.08 -11.49 -5.89
CA LEU A 140 11.18 -12.15 -4.59
C LEU A 140 11.98 -11.32 -3.57
N GLY A 141 13.01 -10.62 -4.05
CA GLY A 141 13.82 -9.69 -3.25
C GLY A 141 13.02 -8.47 -2.81
N LEU A 142 12.23 -7.89 -3.71
CA LEU A 142 11.34 -6.76 -3.43
C LEU A 142 10.21 -7.17 -2.47
N GLY A 143 9.56 -8.30 -2.74
CA GLY A 143 8.49 -8.83 -1.91
C GLY A 143 8.92 -9.12 -0.47
N TRP A 144 10.20 -9.46 -0.23
CA TRP A 144 10.74 -9.56 1.13
C TRP A 144 10.76 -8.21 1.87
N ARG A 145 11.14 -7.13 1.17
CA ARG A 145 11.12 -5.78 1.73
C ARG A 145 9.69 -5.32 1.99
N GLU A 146 8.79 -5.47 1.01
CA GLU A 146 7.38 -5.08 1.15
C GLU A 146 6.71 -5.84 2.29
N LEU A 147 6.91 -7.16 2.37
CA LEU A 147 6.39 -7.98 3.46
C LEU A 147 6.95 -7.56 4.82
N GLY A 148 8.25 -7.28 4.89
CA GLY A 148 8.89 -6.84 6.13
C GLY A 148 8.39 -5.48 6.59
N THR A 149 8.18 -4.53 5.68
CA THR A 149 7.58 -3.23 6.01
C THR A 149 6.13 -3.39 6.47
N GLU A 150 5.30 -4.19 5.79
CA GLU A 150 3.93 -4.42 6.25
C GLU A 150 3.89 -5.16 7.59
N LEU A 151 4.84 -6.07 7.86
CA LEU A 151 4.89 -6.82 9.11
C LEU A 151 5.44 -6.00 10.29
N ILE A 152 6.56 -5.29 10.09
CA ILE A 152 7.25 -4.54 11.15
C ILE A 152 6.70 -3.13 11.25
N ASP A 153 6.74 -2.37 10.16
CA ASP A 153 6.37 -0.95 10.16
C ASP A 153 4.85 -0.75 10.24
N ARG A 154 4.03 -1.81 10.19
CA ARG A 154 2.56 -1.72 10.33
C ARG A 154 2.00 -2.71 11.34
N VAL A 155 2.02 -4.01 11.04
CA VAL A 155 1.41 -5.03 11.94
C VAL A 155 2.00 -4.96 13.35
N ALA A 156 3.33 -4.91 13.49
CA ALA A 156 3.95 -4.79 14.81
C ALA A 156 3.59 -3.43 15.46
N MET A 157 3.67 -2.32 14.72
CA MET A 157 3.24 -1.02 15.25
C MET A 157 1.81 -1.06 15.81
N ASP A 158 0.86 -1.56 15.02
CA ASP A 158 -0.56 -1.62 15.40
C ASP A 158 -0.79 -2.54 16.60
N VAL A 159 -0.09 -3.68 16.66
CA VAL A 159 -0.20 -4.61 17.80
C VAL A 159 0.40 -3.99 19.05
N PHE A 160 1.64 -3.51 19.00
CA PHE A 160 2.33 -2.99 20.18
C PHE A 160 1.71 -1.67 20.65
N LEU A 161 1.56 -0.68 19.77
CA LEU A 161 0.99 0.62 20.14
C LEU A 161 -0.54 0.56 20.34
N GLY A 162 -1.24 -0.36 19.68
CA GLY A 162 -2.68 -0.57 19.90
C GLY A 162 -2.96 -1.24 21.24
N LEU A 163 -2.20 -2.28 21.61
CA LEU A 163 -2.28 -2.89 22.95
C LEU A 163 -1.81 -1.91 24.03
N GLY A 164 -0.73 -1.15 23.76
CA GLY A 164 -0.27 -0.07 24.62
C GLY A 164 -1.40 0.93 24.89
N ALA A 165 -2.08 1.42 23.84
CA ALA A 165 -3.17 2.38 23.95
C ALA A 165 -4.39 1.81 24.70
N LEU A 166 -4.69 0.52 24.53
CA LEU A 166 -5.74 -0.17 25.28
C LEU A 166 -5.42 -0.20 26.79
N LEU A 167 -4.19 -0.56 27.15
CA LEU A 167 -3.74 -0.61 28.54
C LEU A 167 -3.63 0.78 29.17
N VAL A 168 -3.05 1.74 28.44
CA VAL A 168 -2.97 3.15 28.83
C VAL A 168 -4.37 3.72 29.05
N GLY A 169 -5.28 3.54 28.10
CA GLY A 169 -6.65 4.05 28.20
C GLY A 169 -7.41 3.45 29.39
N THR A 170 -7.29 2.13 29.59
CA THR A 170 -7.93 1.43 30.71
C THR A 170 -7.37 1.89 32.05
N GLY A 171 -6.04 1.98 32.16
CA GLY A 171 -5.37 2.44 33.39
C GLY A 171 -5.73 3.87 33.72
N THR A 172 -5.68 4.77 32.74
CA THR A 172 -6.03 6.19 32.91
C THR A 172 -7.48 6.38 33.39
N ILE A 173 -8.41 5.57 32.90
CA ILE A 173 -9.81 5.59 33.36
C ILE A 173 -9.93 5.02 34.78
N MET A 174 -9.21 3.94 35.09
CA MET A 174 -9.16 3.37 36.45
C MET A 174 -8.59 4.36 37.48
N ALA A 175 -7.63 5.21 37.08
CA ALA A 175 -7.01 6.22 37.93
C ALA A 175 -8.03 7.22 38.49
N ILE A 176 -9.10 7.55 37.74
CA ILE A 176 -10.16 8.47 38.15
C ILE A 176 -10.89 7.96 39.41
N TRP A 177 -11.03 6.64 39.54
CA TRP A 177 -11.65 6.00 40.71
C TRP A 177 -10.62 5.44 41.71
N GLY A 178 -9.37 5.90 41.63
CA GLY A 178 -8.21 5.41 42.39
C GLY A 178 -8.23 5.62 43.90
N ALA A 179 -9.35 6.05 44.51
CA ALA A 179 -9.48 6.18 45.96
C ALA A 179 -9.24 4.85 46.71
N HIS A 180 -9.39 3.70 46.02
CA HIS A 180 -8.99 2.40 46.53
C HIS A 180 -7.51 2.09 46.20
N PRO A 181 -6.65 1.80 47.21
CA PRO A 181 -5.21 1.58 47.01
C PRO A 181 -4.88 0.48 45.98
N LYS A 182 -5.69 -0.58 45.91
CA LYS A 182 -5.51 -1.66 44.93
C LYS A 182 -5.77 -1.19 43.50
N VAL A 183 -6.79 -0.36 43.29
CA VAL A 183 -7.15 0.19 41.97
C VAL A 183 -6.08 1.18 41.52
N PHE A 184 -5.55 1.98 42.44
CA PHE A 184 -4.44 2.90 42.19
C PHE A 184 -3.16 2.19 41.74
N HIS A 185 -2.72 1.15 42.48
CA HIS A 185 -1.53 0.38 42.08
C HIS A 185 -1.72 -0.36 40.75
N ALA A 186 -2.91 -0.94 40.52
CA ALA A 186 -3.23 -1.59 39.25
C ALA A 186 -3.21 -0.59 38.09
N SER A 187 -3.82 0.60 38.27
CA SER A 187 -3.81 1.69 37.29
C SER A 187 -2.40 2.11 36.91
N ASN A 188 -1.55 2.42 37.90
CA ASN A 188 -0.17 2.87 37.66
C ASN A 188 0.71 1.80 37.00
N LEU A 189 0.49 0.52 37.33
CA LEU A 189 1.16 -0.58 36.65
C LEU A 189 0.73 -0.67 35.18
N LEU A 190 -0.58 -0.57 34.93
CA LEU A 190 -1.18 -0.76 33.60
C LEU A 190 -0.85 0.40 32.64
N SER A 191 -1.05 1.65 33.06
CA SER A 191 -0.79 2.83 32.23
C SER A 191 0.69 3.18 32.18
N GLY A 192 1.34 3.27 33.35
CA GLY A 192 2.69 3.80 33.46
C GLY A 192 3.79 2.82 33.02
N PHE A 193 3.71 1.54 33.38
CA PHE A 193 4.80 0.58 33.13
C PHE A 193 4.49 -0.39 31.99
N VAL A 194 3.41 -1.15 32.10
CA VAL A 194 3.12 -2.22 31.13
C VAL A 194 2.71 -1.64 29.78
N GLY A 195 1.80 -0.66 29.74
CA GLY A 195 1.40 0.03 28.51
C GLY A 195 2.61 0.62 27.76
N ASN A 196 3.42 1.42 28.46
CA ASN A 196 4.62 2.05 27.91
C ASN A 196 5.72 1.05 27.48
N SER A 197 5.79 -0.13 28.10
CA SER A 197 6.75 -1.16 27.67
C SER A 197 6.52 -1.66 26.24
N PHE A 198 5.27 -1.66 25.75
CA PHE A 198 4.98 -2.03 24.37
C PHE A 198 5.52 -1.01 23.37
N ALA A 199 5.43 0.29 23.69
CA ALA A 199 6.03 1.35 22.86
C ALA A 199 7.56 1.22 22.81
N ALA A 200 8.19 0.94 23.95
CA ALA A 200 9.63 0.68 24.01
C ALA A 200 10.06 -0.54 23.19
N ALA A 201 9.32 -1.66 23.30
CA ALA A 201 9.60 -2.87 22.54
C ALA A 201 9.45 -2.65 21.03
N PHE A 202 8.39 -1.95 20.59
CA PHE A 202 8.22 -1.57 19.20
C PHE A 202 9.35 -0.66 18.71
N GLY A 203 9.73 0.36 19.49
CA GLY A 203 10.84 1.26 19.17
C GLY A 203 12.14 0.52 18.88
N ALA A 204 12.46 -0.50 19.69
CA ALA A 204 13.64 -1.35 19.47
C ALA A 204 13.53 -2.20 18.19
N ILE A 205 12.38 -2.86 17.97
CA ILE A 205 12.14 -3.67 16.77
C ILE A 205 12.23 -2.80 15.51
N ASN A 206 11.58 -1.64 15.50
CA ASN A 206 11.60 -0.69 14.40
C ASN A 206 13.03 -0.18 14.14
N ALA A 207 13.81 0.11 15.18
CA ALA A 207 15.19 0.55 15.01
C ALA A 207 16.07 -0.49 14.29
N VAL A 208 15.95 -1.78 14.67
CA VAL A 208 16.70 -2.87 14.01
C VAL A 208 16.30 -2.98 12.53
N TRP A 209 15.00 -2.95 12.25
CA TRP A 209 14.47 -3.01 10.89
C TRP A 209 14.90 -1.79 10.05
N SER A 210 14.85 -0.60 10.64
CA SER A 210 15.29 0.65 10.03
C SER A 210 16.77 0.63 9.64
N VAL A 211 17.64 0.08 10.51
CA VAL A 211 19.07 -0.10 10.19
C VAL A 211 19.25 -1.03 8.99
N TYR A 212 18.49 -2.13 8.95
CA TYR A 212 18.50 -3.04 7.81
C TYR A 212 18.08 -2.34 6.50
N LEU A 213 16.96 -1.58 6.52
CA LEU A 213 16.49 -0.84 5.36
C LEU A 213 17.50 0.20 4.89
N ALA A 214 18.07 1.00 5.80
CA ALA A 214 19.06 2.01 5.47
C ALA A 214 20.30 1.40 4.79
N ARG A 215 20.82 0.28 5.33
CA ARG A 215 21.95 -0.46 4.72
C ARG A 215 21.59 -1.01 3.34
N ARG A 216 20.40 -1.59 3.19
CA ARG A 216 19.92 -2.14 1.93
C ARG A 216 19.83 -1.07 0.84
N PHE A 217 19.18 0.05 1.12
CA PHE A 217 19.02 1.12 0.14
C PHE A 217 20.32 1.88 -0.14
N HIS A 218 21.23 1.95 0.83
CA HIS A 218 22.59 2.45 0.59
C HIS A 218 23.37 1.55 -0.38
N ARG A 219 23.23 0.23 -0.27
CA ARG A 219 23.80 -0.72 -1.24
C ARG A 219 23.20 -0.50 -2.63
N TYR A 220 21.89 -0.35 -2.74
CA TYR A 220 21.22 -0.14 -4.04
C TYR A 220 21.69 1.14 -4.72
N ASP A 221 21.73 2.25 -3.97
CA ASP A 221 22.20 3.55 -4.45
C ASP A 221 23.64 3.48 -4.98
N ARG A 222 24.54 2.82 -4.25
CA ARG A 222 25.93 2.61 -4.70
C ARG A 222 26.03 1.74 -5.95
N LEU A 223 25.19 0.71 -6.08
CA LEU A 223 25.20 -0.19 -7.24
C LEU A 223 24.67 0.52 -8.47
N CYS A 224 23.50 1.18 -8.37
CA CYS A 224 22.92 1.94 -9.47
C CYS A 224 23.86 3.06 -9.94
N ALA A 225 24.54 3.76 -9.01
CA ALA A 225 25.51 4.80 -9.35
C ALA A 225 26.74 4.30 -10.12
N ARG A 226 27.04 2.99 -10.07
CA ARG A 226 28.19 2.36 -10.75
C ARG A 226 27.83 1.68 -12.06
N THR A 227 26.55 1.62 -12.43
CA THR A 227 26.08 0.95 -13.65
C THR A 227 25.87 1.99 -14.76
N PRO A 228 26.68 1.98 -15.85
CA PRO A 228 26.60 3.00 -16.90
C PRO A 228 25.24 3.09 -17.61
N ALA A 229 24.59 1.94 -17.83
CA ALA A 229 23.27 1.86 -18.46
C ALA A 229 22.18 2.63 -17.69
N LEU A 230 22.37 2.88 -16.39
CA LEU A 230 21.42 3.61 -15.55
C LEU A 230 21.70 5.10 -15.47
N SER A 231 22.69 5.61 -16.20
CA SER A 231 23.06 7.02 -16.18
C SER A 231 21.90 7.99 -16.45
N PRO A 232 20.94 7.72 -17.37
CA PRO A 232 19.82 8.64 -17.63
C PRO A 232 18.84 8.77 -16.45
N PHE A 233 18.78 7.75 -15.57
CA PHE A 233 17.84 7.67 -14.45
C PHE A 233 18.53 7.82 -13.09
N ARG A 234 19.83 8.13 -13.05
CA ARG A 234 20.64 8.12 -11.82
C ARG A 234 20.06 9.01 -10.73
N ASP A 235 19.57 10.20 -11.08
CA ASP A 235 18.97 11.13 -10.12
C ASP A 235 17.66 10.58 -9.53
N ARG A 236 16.86 9.87 -10.35
CA ARG A 236 15.63 9.22 -9.89
C ARG A 236 15.91 8.08 -8.93
N PHE A 237 16.92 7.24 -9.21
CA PHE A 237 17.40 6.21 -8.28
C PHE A 237 17.90 6.82 -6.97
N HIS A 238 18.82 7.77 -7.06
CA HIS A 238 19.41 8.41 -5.88
C HIS A 238 18.34 9.08 -5.02
N LEU A 239 17.39 9.79 -5.64
CA LEU A 239 16.26 10.41 -4.93
C LEU A 239 15.39 9.35 -4.26
N ARG A 240 15.01 8.28 -4.97
CA ARG A 240 14.15 7.21 -4.43
C ARG A 240 14.79 6.54 -3.22
N PHE A 241 16.04 6.11 -3.34
CA PHE A 241 16.74 5.43 -2.26
C PHE A 241 17.11 6.38 -1.11
N SER A 242 17.40 7.65 -1.41
CA SER A 242 17.62 8.66 -0.37
C SER A 242 16.37 8.95 0.44
N LYS A 243 15.18 8.99 -0.17
CA LYS A 243 13.91 9.11 0.56
C LYS A 243 13.71 7.93 1.52
N PHE A 244 14.02 6.70 1.11
CA PHE A 244 13.94 5.54 2.01
C PHE A 244 14.98 5.58 3.13
N LYS A 245 16.24 5.92 2.83
CA LYS A 245 17.29 6.08 3.84
C LYS A 245 16.87 7.12 4.90
N TRP A 246 16.41 8.28 4.44
CA TRP A 246 15.92 9.35 5.32
C TRP A 246 14.78 8.87 6.20
N HIS A 247 13.74 8.26 5.62
CA HIS A 247 12.61 7.76 6.39
C HIS A 247 13.03 6.70 7.41
N ALA A 248 13.87 5.73 7.02
CA ALA A 248 14.32 4.67 7.91
C ALA A 248 15.13 5.24 9.09
N VAL A 249 16.08 6.15 8.83
CA VAL A 249 16.89 6.77 9.89
C VAL A 249 16.01 7.58 10.85
N VAL A 250 15.14 8.42 10.30
CA VAL A 250 14.29 9.30 11.10
C VAL A 250 13.27 8.48 11.91
N SER A 251 12.56 7.56 11.28
CA SER A 251 11.56 6.72 11.96
C SER A 251 12.20 5.82 13.02
N GLY A 252 13.32 5.17 12.71
CA GLY A 252 14.04 4.31 13.66
C GLY A 252 14.58 5.06 14.87
N LEU A 253 15.21 6.22 14.67
CA LEU A 253 15.72 7.04 15.77
C LEU A 253 14.57 7.60 16.61
N THR A 254 13.53 8.10 15.96
CA THR A 254 12.36 8.66 16.63
C THR A 254 11.65 7.60 17.47
N GLY A 255 11.44 6.41 16.92
CA GLY A 255 10.82 5.29 17.64
C GLY A 255 11.65 4.82 18.83
N LEU A 256 12.98 4.77 18.69
CA LEU A 256 13.87 4.39 19.80
C LEU A 256 13.84 5.42 20.93
N ILE A 257 13.94 6.72 20.60
CA ILE A 257 13.88 7.81 21.58
C ILE A 257 12.49 7.87 22.22
N ALA A 258 11.42 7.75 21.43
CA ALA A 258 10.06 7.74 21.93
C ALA A 258 9.82 6.56 22.88
N GLY A 259 10.29 5.36 22.52
CA GLY A 259 10.20 4.18 23.37
C GLY A 259 10.94 4.34 24.70
N ALA A 260 12.16 4.90 24.69
CA ALA A 260 12.91 5.18 25.90
C ALA A 260 12.24 6.27 26.75
N ALA A 261 11.77 7.35 26.13
CA ALA A 261 11.08 8.45 26.79
C ALA A 261 9.75 8.00 27.40
N SER A 262 9.00 7.14 26.71
CA SER A 262 7.75 6.52 27.19
C SER A 262 7.98 5.76 28.51
N MET A 263 9.07 5.01 28.65
CA MET A 263 9.40 4.34 29.93
C MET A 263 9.72 5.33 31.07
N VAL A 264 10.34 6.46 30.74
CA VAL A 264 10.63 7.53 31.72
C VAL A 264 9.35 8.21 32.19
N THR A 265 8.34 8.34 31.32
CA THR A 265 7.08 9.02 31.66
C THR A 265 6.36 8.40 32.85
N ALA A 266 6.57 7.11 33.13
CA ALA A 266 6.02 6.41 34.29
C ALA A 266 6.39 7.06 35.64
N LYS A 267 7.51 7.79 35.70
CA LYS A 267 8.02 8.41 36.93
C LYS A 267 8.36 9.89 36.79
N MET A 268 8.62 10.39 35.57
CA MET A 268 9.18 11.72 35.37
C MET A 268 8.50 12.45 34.21
N TRP A 269 7.91 13.61 34.53
CA TRP A 269 7.12 14.40 33.57
C TRP A 269 7.94 14.91 32.38
N TRP A 270 9.25 15.15 32.54
CA TRP A 270 10.11 15.60 31.45
C TRP A 270 10.28 14.56 30.34
N GLY A 271 9.94 13.29 30.57
CA GLY A 271 9.82 12.29 29.52
C GLY A 271 8.84 12.73 28.43
N TYR A 272 7.74 13.39 28.79
CA TYR A 272 6.76 13.91 27.82
C TYR A 272 7.31 15.07 26.99
N VAL A 273 8.23 15.88 27.55
CA VAL A 273 8.89 16.96 26.82
C VAL A 273 9.76 16.39 25.69
N VAL A 274 10.42 15.26 25.94
CA VAL A 274 11.20 14.53 24.92
C VAL A 274 10.28 13.80 23.94
N LEU A 275 9.16 13.25 24.42
CA LEU A 275 8.20 12.49 23.61
C LEU A 275 7.48 13.37 22.58
N ALA A 276 7.11 14.60 22.95
CA ALA A 276 6.35 15.52 22.09
C ALA A 276 6.95 15.75 20.69
N PRO A 277 8.24 16.12 20.52
CA PRO A 277 8.84 16.25 19.18
C PRO A 277 8.88 14.92 18.44
N CYS A 278 9.06 13.79 19.13
CA CYS A 278 9.03 12.47 18.51
C CYS A 278 7.65 12.12 17.93
N MET A 279 6.56 12.44 18.64
CA MET A 279 5.21 12.21 18.13
C MET A 279 4.91 13.04 16.87
N VAL A 280 5.34 14.31 16.85
CA VAL A 280 5.20 15.18 15.67
C VAL A 280 5.97 14.59 14.49
N LEU A 281 7.19 14.12 14.73
CA LEU A 281 8.03 13.52 13.70
C LEU A 281 7.47 12.18 13.18
N GLN A 282 6.87 11.35 14.04
CA GLN A 282 6.13 10.15 13.64
C GLN A 282 4.94 10.48 12.72
N LEU A 283 4.18 11.55 13.02
CA LEU A 283 3.09 12.02 12.16
C LEU A 283 3.61 12.47 10.78
N LEU A 284 4.72 13.19 10.75
CA LEU A 284 5.38 13.61 9.51
C LEU A 284 5.92 12.41 8.73
N CYS A 285 6.51 11.42 9.40
CA CYS A 285 6.96 10.17 8.79
C CYS A 285 5.78 9.39 8.17
N ASN A 286 4.65 9.26 8.86
CA ASN A 286 3.45 8.64 8.31
C ASN A 286 2.96 9.36 7.03
N ARG A 287 2.87 10.70 7.09
CA ARG A 287 2.49 11.51 5.92
C ARG A 287 3.49 11.35 4.77
N PHE A 288 4.78 11.35 5.09
CA PHE A 288 5.85 11.17 4.11
C PHE A 288 5.78 9.79 3.47
N TRP A 289 5.55 8.73 4.24
CA TRP A 289 5.35 7.39 3.73
C TRP A 289 4.21 7.35 2.72
N ARG A 290 3.03 7.82 3.12
CA ARG A 290 1.81 7.79 2.29
C ARG A 290 1.98 8.54 0.96
N THR A 291 2.70 9.66 0.96
CA THR A 291 2.82 10.53 -0.22
C THR A 291 4.05 10.22 -1.08
N GLN A 292 5.19 9.93 -0.47
CA GLN A 292 6.48 9.85 -1.16
C GLN A 292 7.04 8.43 -1.31
N LEU A 293 6.72 7.51 -0.39
CA LEU A 293 7.30 6.16 -0.38
C LEU A 293 6.34 5.09 -0.88
N GLY A 294 5.15 5.01 -0.28
CA GLY A 294 4.14 4.02 -0.62
C GLY A 294 3.70 4.10 -2.09
N TYR A 295 3.33 2.96 -2.63
CA TYR A 295 2.81 2.80 -3.98
C TYR A 295 1.85 1.62 -4.00
N ASP A 296 1.02 1.58 -5.04
CA ASP A 296 0.14 0.46 -5.34
C ASP A 296 0.72 -0.32 -6.51
N ARG A 297 0.56 -1.65 -6.52
CA ARG A 297 0.98 -2.48 -7.66
C ARG A 297 0.12 -3.73 -7.81
N PRO A 298 -0.02 -4.28 -9.02
CA PRO A 298 -0.66 -5.57 -9.22
C PRO A 298 0.18 -6.71 -8.62
N ILE A 299 -0.50 -7.68 -8.00
CA ILE A 299 0.08 -8.95 -7.54
C ILE A 299 0.02 -9.97 -8.68
N ILE A 300 1.10 -10.75 -8.85
CA ILE A 300 1.05 -11.93 -9.72
C ILE A 300 0.36 -13.06 -8.95
N SER A 301 -0.65 -13.66 -9.57
CA SER A 301 -1.33 -14.85 -9.05
C SER A 301 -1.68 -15.80 -10.19
N ASP A 302 -2.03 -17.03 -9.84
CA ASP A 302 -2.38 -18.10 -10.76
C ASP A 302 -3.60 -17.75 -11.66
N TYR A 303 -4.51 -16.89 -11.17
CA TYR A 303 -5.65 -16.39 -11.95
C TYR A 303 -5.26 -15.32 -13.00
N ASN A 304 -4.12 -14.64 -12.81
CA ASN A 304 -3.54 -13.68 -13.76
C ASN A 304 -2.53 -14.39 -14.68
N GLN A 305 -2.80 -15.67 -14.97
CA GLN A 305 -1.86 -16.62 -15.58
C GLN A 305 -1.26 -16.04 -16.86
N ARG A 306 0.08 -16.08 -16.91
CA ARG A 306 0.91 -15.84 -18.08
C ARG A 306 0.89 -14.44 -18.69
N GLY A 307 -0.19 -13.67 -18.73
CA GLY A 307 -0.23 -12.39 -19.46
C GLY A 307 0.81 -11.34 -19.03
N ILE A 308 0.97 -11.08 -17.72
CA ILE A 308 1.91 -10.05 -17.23
C ILE A 308 3.37 -10.55 -17.29
N LEU A 309 3.62 -11.80 -16.89
CA LEU A 309 4.96 -12.39 -16.96
C LEU A 309 5.38 -12.66 -18.40
N ILE A 310 4.51 -13.20 -19.26
CA ILE A 310 4.78 -13.39 -20.69
C ILE A 310 4.90 -12.04 -21.39
N ARG A 311 4.13 -11.00 -21.06
CA ARG A 311 4.36 -9.67 -21.63
C ARG A 311 5.69 -9.07 -21.18
N GLU A 312 6.02 -9.14 -19.89
CA GLU A 312 7.37 -8.81 -19.39
C GLU A 312 8.45 -9.68 -20.08
N THR A 313 8.14 -10.91 -20.50
CA THR A 313 9.07 -11.84 -21.21
C THR A 313 9.07 -11.68 -22.74
N GLN A 314 8.02 -11.12 -23.32
CA GLN A 314 7.84 -10.93 -24.76
C GLN A 314 8.43 -9.57 -25.15
N GLU A 315 8.29 -8.56 -24.28
CA GLU A 315 9.12 -7.35 -24.29
C GLU A 315 10.62 -7.69 -24.15
N ILE A 316 10.99 -8.73 -23.37
CA ILE A 316 12.40 -9.24 -23.30
C ILE A 316 12.89 -9.88 -24.60
N ARG A 317 12.00 -10.55 -25.34
CA ARG A 317 12.37 -11.34 -26.52
C ARG A 317 12.49 -10.53 -27.80
N ASP A 318 11.77 -9.40 -27.89
CA ASP A 318 11.63 -8.63 -29.13
C ASP A 318 12.62 -7.44 -29.22
N GLU A 319 13.30 -7.04 -28.14
CA GLU A 319 14.24 -5.90 -28.15
C GLU A 319 15.70 -6.31 -27.83
N GLU A 320 16.59 -6.05 -28.79
CA GLU A 320 18.01 -6.35 -28.72
C GLU A 320 18.73 -5.28 -27.86
N LYS A 321 19.37 -5.70 -26.77
CA LYS A 321 20.37 -4.94 -25.97
C LYS A 321 19.89 -3.60 -25.37
N ASP A 322 19.00 -3.68 -24.38
CA ASP A 322 19.15 -3.08 -23.06
C ASP A 322 18.04 -3.67 -22.18
N GLY A 323 18.23 -3.76 -20.87
CA GLY A 323 17.37 -4.65 -20.05
C GLY A 323 15.88 -4.24 -20.06
N PRO A 324 14.93 -5.18 -20.16
CA PRO A 324 13.47 -4.93 -20.30
C PRO A 324 12.86 -3.99 -19.24
N LEU A 325 13.44 -4.01 -18.04
CA LEU A 325 13.02 -3.16 -16.92
C LEU A 325 13.41 -1.69 -17.14
N LEU A 326 14.50 -1.44 -17.85
CA LEU A 326 14.96 -0.10 -18.20
C LEU A 326 14.04 0.53 -19.24
N ASP A 327 13.59 -0.24 -20.24
CA ASP A 327 12.65 0.24 -21.26
C ASP A 327 11.27 0.48 -20.67
N SER A 328 10.80 -0.43 -19.82
CA SER A 328 9.56 -0.22 -19.05
C SER A 328 9.65 1.02 -18.16
N LEU A 329 10.81 1.28 -17.55
CA LEU A 329 11.05 2.48 -16.75
C LEU A 329 11.06 3.74 -17.63
N ALA A 330 11.76 3.69 -18.77
CA ALA A 330 11.83 4.79 -19.72
C ALA A 330 10.44 5.16 -20.23
N SER A 331 9.67 4.17 -20.70
CA SER A 331 8.28 4.30 -21.13
C SER A 331 7.37 4.87 -20.03
N THR A 332 7.50 4.37 -18.79
CA THR A 332 6.71 4.89 -17.66
C THR A 332 7.05 6.36 -17.37
N VAL A 333 8.33 6.73 -17.44
CA VAL A 333 8.78 8.10 -17.17
C VAL A 333 8.36 9.07 -18.27
N THR A 334 8.47 8.68 -19.55
CA THR A 334 8.01 9.50 -20.68
C THR A 334 6.50 9.73 -20.57
N LEU A 335 5.74 8.68 -20.28
CA LEU A 335 4.29 8.76 -20.10
C LEU A 335 3.89 9.64 -18.92
N TYR A 336 4.54 9.47 -17.77
CA TYR A 336 4.29 10.29 -16.59
C TYR A 336 4.54 11.78 -16.85
N ASN A 337 5.58 12.10 -17.62
CA ASN A 337 5.88 13.48 -17.99
C ASN A 337 4.86 14.02 -19.01
N ALA A 338 4.46 13.21 -20.01
CA ALA A 338 3.48 13.56 -21.03
C ALA A 338 2.09 13.87 -20.44
N LEU A 339 1.65 13.12 -19.43
CA LEU A 339 0.38 13.39 -18.73
C LEU A 339 0.46 14.58 -17.76
N GLY A 340 1.68 15.05 -17.43
CA GLY A 340 1.92 16.12 -16.48
C GLY A 340 1.92 17.53 -17.07
N THR A 341 2.07 17.67 -18.39
CA THR A 341 2.12 18.95 -19.08
C THR A 341 0.73 19.30 -19.62
N PRO A 342 0.08 20.35 -19.09
CA PRO A 342 -1.21 20.79 -19.61
C PRO A 342 -1.01 21.40 -21.00
N LEU A 343 -1.64 20.80 -22.02
CA LEU A 343 -1.85 21.39 -23.36
C LEU A 343 -0.63 21.61 -24.28
N SER A 344 0.42 20.78 -24.21
CA SER A 344 1.23 20.58 -25.42
C SER A 344 0.66 19.40 -26.20
N PRO A 345 0.56 19.46 -27.55
CA PRO A 345 0.27 18.29 -28.36
C PRO A 345 1.44 17.31 -28.16
N SER A 346 1.33 16.46 -27.14
CA SER A 346 2.22 15.34 -27.00
C SER A 346 1.82 14.37 -28.10
N GLU A 347 2.75 14.05 -29.00
CA GLU A 347 2.56 13.03 -30.05
C GLU A 347 2.13 11.66 -29.46
N VAL A 348 2.31 11.49 -28.15
CA VAL A 348 2.04 10.26 -27.39
C VAL A 348 0.54 10.05 -27.10
N VAL A 349 -0.25 11.12 -26.92
CA VAL A 349 -1.66 11.00 -26.50
C VAL A 349 -2.59 11.90 -27.31
N ASP A 350 -3.51 11.28 -28.04
CA ASP A 350 -4.63 11.99 -28.65
C ASP A 350 -5.75 12.23 -27.61
N TRP A 351 -5.89 13.49 -27.21
CA TRP A 351 -6.88 13.93 -26.22
C TRP A 351 -8.27 14.23 -26.81
N THR A 352 -8.43 14.11 -28.13
CA THR A 352 -9.63 14.56 -28.84
C THR A 352 -10.67 13.45 -28.97
N SER A 353 -10.22 12.20 -29.13
CA SER A 353 -11.09 11.04 -29.31
C SER A 353 -11.19 10.19 -28.04
N LEU A 354 -12.42 9.76 -27.71
CA LEU A 354 -12.64 8.81 -26.61
C LEU A 354 -12.01 7.45 -26.91
N ASP A 355 -12.10 7.00 -28.16
CA ASP A 355 -11.51 5.75 -28.63
C ASP A 355 -10.00 5.73 -28.42
N SER A 356 -9.31 6.79 -28.87
CA SER A 356 -7.86 6.96 -28.68
C SER A 356 -7.48 6.94 -27.20
N LEU A 357 -8.25 7.59 -26.33
CA LEU A 357 -7.99 7.62 -24.89
C LEU A 357 -8.19 6.23 -24.24
N VAL A 358 -9.25 5.52 -24.58
CA VAL A 358 -9.52 4.18 -24.06
C VAL A 358 -8.46 3.19 -24.56
N HIS A 359 -8.12 3.24 -25.84
CA HIS A 359 -7.05 2.42 -26.41
C HIS A 359 -5.71 2.72 -25.74
N PHE A 360 -5.38 3.99 -25.53
CA PHE A 360 -4.19 4.40 -24.79
C PHE A 360 -4.17 3.82 -23.37
N MET A 361 -5.29 3.87 -22.65
CA MET A 361 -5.39 3.30 -21.30
C MET A 361 -5.27 1.78 -21.28
N ILE A 362 -5.69 1.09 -22.34
CA ILE A 362 -5.50 -0.35 -22.49
C ILE A 362 -4.03 -0.68 -22.75
N THR A 363 -3.42 0.01 -23.72
CA THR A 363 -2.01 -0.18 -24.09
C THR A 363 -1.08 -0.02 -22.88
N HIS A 364 -1.41 0.89 -21.96
CA HIS A 364 -0.57 1.20 -20.79
C HIS A 364 -1.07 0.62 -19.45
N ASP A 365 -1.99 -0.36 -19.46
CA ASP A 365 -2.52 -1.04 -18.27
C ASP A 365 -3.21 -0.12 -17.24
N LEU A 366 -3.83 0.96 -17.72
CA LEU A 366 -4.56 1.92 -16.89
C LEU A 366 -6.07 1.65 -16.85
N PHE A 367 -6.57 0.74 -17.71
CA PHE A 367 -7.99 0.45 -17.87
C PHE A 367 -8.67 -0.07 -16.60
N ASP A 368 -8.03 -1.00 -15.88
CA ASP A 368 -8.55 -1.52 -14.60
C ASP A 368 -8.72 -0.41 -13.56
N SER A 369 -7.73 0.48 -13.50
CA SER A 369 -7.72 1.61 -12.57
C SER A 369 -8.73 2.69 -12.98
N LEU A 370 -8.98 2.88 -14.29
CA LEU A 370 -10.07 3.72 -14.79
C LEU A 370 -11.43 3.17 -14.33
N CYS A 371 -11.67 1.87 -14.53
CA CYS A 371 -12.94 1.25 -14.13
C CYS A 371 -13.16 1.35 -12.63
N ASP A 372 -12.12 1.19 -11.83
CA ASP A 372 -12.20 1.39 -10.38
C ASP A 372 -12.51 2.83 -9.99
N TRP A 373 -11.88 3.79 -10.66
CA TRP A 373 -12.11 5.21 -10.44
C TRP A 373 -13.55 5.60 -10.82
N LEU A 374 -14.04 5.16 -11.98
CA LEU A 374 -15.43 5.38 -12.42
C LEU A 374 -16.46 4.79 -11.43
N ALA A 375 -16.16 3.62 -10.85
CA ALA A 375 -17.03 2.95 -9.90
C ALA A 375 -17.07 3.64 -8.52
N CYS A 376 -15.96 4.23 -8.08
CA CYS A 376 -15.80 4.67 -6.68
C CYS A 376 -15.74 6.19 -6.48
N ASP A 377 -15.29 6.95 -7.48
CA ASP A 377 -15.04 8.38 -7.32
C ASP A 377 -16.35 9.19 -7.30
N LYS A 378 -16.49 10.06 -6.30
CA LYS A 378 -17.71 10.87 -6.09
C LYS A 378 -17.90 11.96 -7.13
N SER A 379 -16.84 12.36 -7.82
CA SER A 379 -16.90 13.35 -8.91
C SER A 379 -17.55 12.79 -10.17
N VAL A 380 -17.61 11.47 -10.32
CA VAL A 380 -18.23 10.79 -11.45
C VAL A 380 -19.76 10.88 -11.34
N PRO A 381 -20.44 11.49 -12.32
CA PRO A 381 -21.89 11.61 -12.37
C PRO A 381 -22.59 10.25 -12.42
N SER A 382 -23.74 10.14 -11.76
CA SER A 382 -24.45 8.87 -11.59
C SER A 382 -24.97 8.31 -12.91
N ASP A 383 -25.40 9.18 -13.83
CA ASP A 383 -25.83 8.85 -15.19
C ASP A 383 -24.71 8.19 -16.02
N VAL A 384 -23.48 8.73 -15.95
CA VAL A 384 -22.32 8.10 -16.61
C VAL A 384 -21.99 6.77 -15.94
N ARG A 385 -22.00 6.72 -14.60
CA ARG A 385 -21.71 5.48 -13.86
C ARG A 385 -22.70 4.37 -14.19
N ASP A 386 -24.00 4.68 -14.23
CA ASP A 386 -25.05 3.71 -14.55
C ASP A 386 -25.01 3.29 -16.02
N ALA A 387 -24.58 4.18 -16.93
CA ALA A 387 -24.36 3.83 -18.33
C ALA A 387 -23.16 2.90 -18.54
N VAL A 388 -22.05 3.12 -17.81
CA VAL A 388 -20.84 2.27 -17.86
C VAL A 388 -21.08 0.91 -17.21
N PHE A 389 -21.73 0.87 -16.05
CA PHE A 389 -21.97 -0.34 -15.26
C PHE A 389 -23.43 -0.79 -15.36
N ARG A 390 -23.97 -0.80 -16.59
CA ARG A 390 -25.38 -1.11 -16.86
C ARG A 390 -25.77 -2.45 -16.26
N ASP A 391 -26.83 -2.46 -15.45
CA ASP A 391 -27.37 -3.70 -14.90
C ASP A 391 -28.01 -4.53 -16.03
N PRO A 392 -27.75 -5.85 -16.13
CA PRO A 392 -28.62 -6.70 -16.93
C PRO A 392 -30.03 -6.65 -16.30
N PRO A 393 -31.10 -6.64 -17.11
CA PRO A 393 -32.48 -6.34 -16.67
C PRO A 393 -33.10 -7.31 -15.63
N SER A 394 -32.32 -8.27 -15.10
CA SER A 394 -32.71 -9.25 -14.09
C SER A 394 -31.70 -9.42 -12.94
N ALA A 395 -30.76 -8.48 -12.77
CA ALA A 395 -29.66 -8.59 -11.81
C ALA A 395 -30.12 -8.56 -10.34
N SER A 396 -29.93 -9.70 -9.65
CA SER A 396 -29.98 -9.80 -8.20
C SER A 396 -28.93 -8.90 -7.51
N GLU A 397 -29.07 -8.70 -6.20
CA GLU A 397 -28.23 -7.83 -5.35
C GLU A 397 -26.72 -8.16 -5.36
N HIS A 398 -26.31 -9.24 -6.04
CA HIS A 398 -24.95 -9.76 -6.18
C HIS A 398 -24.51 -9.94 -7.66
N ALA A 399 -25.05 -9.17 -8.59
CA ALA A 399 -24.67 -9.30 -10.00
C ALA A 399 -23.19 -8.94 -10.25
N GLU A 400 -22.50 -9.84 -10.96
CA GLU A 400 -21.20 -9.64 -11.57
C GLU A 400 -21.40 -8.97 -12.94
N ILE A 401 -20.78 -7.80 -13.13
CA ILE A 401 -20.84 -7.00 -14.35
C ILE A 401 -19.46 -7.06 -15.00
N VAL A 402 -19.36 -7.63 -16.19
CA VAL A 402 -18.11 -7.65 -16.96
C VAL A 402 -18.08 -6.44 -17.89
N VAL A 403 -17.11 -5.56 -17.67
CA VAL A 403 -16.90 -4.34 -18.46
C VAL A 403 -15.75 -4.58 -19.42
N SER A 404 -16.06 -4.50 -20.71
CA SER A 404 -15.08 -4.48 -21.80
C SER A 404 -14.83 -3.04 -22.27
N PRO A 405 -13.69 -2.77 -22.93
CA PRO A 405 -13.46 -1.52 -23.66
C PRO A 405 -14.60 -1.16 -24.61
N ASP A 406 -15.12 -2.14 -25.33
CA ASP A 406 -16.22 -1.95 -26.28
C ASP A 406 -17.50 -1.50 -25.59
N HIS A 407 -17.77 -2.00 -24.37
CA HIS A 407 -18.90 -1.53 -23.57
C HIS A 407 -18.78 -0.03 -23.23
N ILE A 408 -17.57 0.44 -22.89
CA ILE A 408 -17.32 1.86 -22.60
C ILE A 408 -17.48 2.73 -23.86
N LEU A 409 -17.04 2.23 -25.02
CA LEU A 409 -17.18 2.94 -26.30
C LEU A 409 -18.62 2.94 -26.82
N SER A 410 -19.43 1.95 -26.45
CA SER A 410 -20.85 1.82 -26.85
C SER A 410 -21.85 2.69 -26.07
N ILE A 411 -21.37 3.51 -25.12
CA ILE A 411 -22.22 4.39 -24.30
C ILE A 411 -22.96 5.41 -25.19
N PRO A 412 -24.20 5.82 -24.82
CA PRO A 412 -24.96 6.80 -25.59
C PRO A 412 -24.16 8.06 -25.93
N ALA A 413 -24.26 8.49 -27.20
CA ALA A 413 -23.61 9.69 -27.73
C ALA A 413 -23.65 10.95 -26.82
N PRO A 414 -24.77 11.29 -26.13
CA PRO A 414 -24.78 12.45 -25.23
C PRO A 414 -23.80 12.35 -24.06
N LEU A 415 -23.50 11.13 -23.58
CA LEU A 415 -22.62 10.87 -22.45
C LEU A 415 -21.15 10.67 -22.87
N GLN A 416 -20.87 10.41 -24.16
CA GLN A 416 -19.51 10.18 -24.65
C GLN A 416 -18.58 11.39 -24.43
N ASN A 417 -19.10 12.61 -24.64
CA ASN A 417 -18.33 13.84 -24.39
C ASN A 417 -17.97 14.01 -22.91
N GLN A 418 -18.90 13.67 -22.02
CA GLN A 418 -18.71 13.75 -20.58
C GLN A 418 -17.72 12.69 -20.09
N LEU A 419 -17.86 11.45 -20.58
CA LEU A 419 -16.92 10.38 -20.31
C LEU A 419 -15.51 10.71 -20.81
N ARG A 420 -15.38 11.32 -22.00
CA ARG A 420 -14.09 11.77 -22.51
C ARG A 420 -13.43 12.76 -21.55
N GLU A 421 -14.17 13.73 -21.02
CA GLU A 421 -13.61 14.68 -20.06
C GLU A 421 -13.21 14.00 -18.74
N LEU A 422 -14.02 13.05 -18.26
CA LEU A 422 -13.67 12.23 -17.08
C LEU A 422 -12.41 11.40 -17.33
N CYS A 423 -12.23 10.81 -18.51
CA CYS A 423 -11.01 10.12 -18.91
C CYS A 423 -9.79 11.05 -18.91
N ARG A 424 -9.93 12.28 -19.39
CA ARG A 424 -8.86 13.30 -19.35
C ARG A 424 -8.49 13.66 -17.92
N GLN A 425 -9.50 13.93 -17.08
CA GLN A 425 -9.33 14.23 -15.67
C GLN A 425 -8.64 13.09 -14.93
N TYR A 426 -9.08 11.85 -15.16
CA TYR A 426 -8.47 10.65 -14.60
C TYR A 426 -7.00 10.55 -15.01
N LEU A 427 -6.66 10.65 -16.30
CA LEU A 427 -5.29 10.53 -16.79
C LEU A 427 -4.35 11.59 -16.18
N GLN A 428 -4.81 12.83 -16.03
CA GLN A 428 -4.02 13.93 -15.46
C GLN A 428 -3.82 13.80 -13.94
N ALA A 429 -4.72 13.11 -13.24
CA ALA A 429 -4.69 12.93 -11.79
C ALA A 429 -4.32 11.49 -11.38
N ASP A 430 -5.30 10.59 -11.32
CA ASP A 430 -5.13 9.22 -10.80
C ASP A 430 -4.31 8.33 -11.75
N GLY A 431 -4.48 8.46 -13.07
CA GLY A 431 -3.65 7.76 -14.06
C GLY A 431 -2.16 8.13 -13.91
N ARG A 432 -1.86 9.42 -13.78
CA ARG A 432 -0.50 9.90 -13.49
C ARG A 432 0.03 9.37 -12.16
N ARG A 433 -0.83 9.22 -11.14
CA ARG A 433 -0.46 8.61 -9.86
C ARG A 433 -0.12 7.12 -10.00
N VAL A 434 -0.86 6.37 -10.82
CA VAL A 434 -0.54 4.96 -11.14
C VAL A 434 0.83 4.86 -11.80
N LEU A 435 1.15 5.74 -12.76
CA LEU A 435 2.46 5.76 -13.40
C LEU A 435 3.59 6.12 -12.43
N LEU A 436 3.37 7.07 -11.53
CA LEU A 436 4.33 7.37 -10.46
C LEU A 436 4.57 6.15 -9.56
N TYR A 437 3.53 5.37 -9.28
CA TYR A 437 3.64 4.14 -8.49
C TYR A 437 4.37 3.03 -9.26
N ARG A 438 4.11 2.89 -10.56
CA ARG A 438 4.85 1.99 -11.45
C ARG A 438 6.33 2.37 -11.51
N GLU A 439 6.66 3.65 -11.65
CA GLU A 439 8.04 4.15 -11.63
C GLU A 439 8.74 3.79 -10.30
N ARG A 440 8.11 4.08 -9.16
CA ARG A 440 8.64 3.74 -7.83
C ARG A 440 8.96 2.25 -7.69
N TYR A 441 8.05 1.42 -8.18
CA TYR A 441 8.20 -0.03 -8.18
C TYR A 441 9.37 -0.48 -9.07
N LEU A 442 9.45 0.01 -10.30
CA LEU A 442 10.51 -0.34 -11.26
C LEU A 442 11.90 0.07 -10.76
N LEU A 443 12.03 1.28 -10.18
CA LEU A 443 13.29 1.73 -9.58
C LEU A 443 13.78 0.79 -8.46
N GLU A 444 12.87 0.29 -7.62
CA GLU A 444 13.23 -0.67 -6.59
C GLU A 444 13.52 -2.07 -7.14
N MET A 445 12.79 -2.49 -8.17
CA MET A 445 13.02 -3.76 -8.84
C MET A 445 14.43 -3.83 -9.43
N MET A 446 14.86 -2.77 -10.11
CA MET A 446 16.19 -2.66 -10.68
C MET A 446 17.28 -2.64 -9.60
N GLY A 447 17.05 -1.94 -8.48
CA GLY A 447 17.96 -2.00 -7.32
C GLY A 447 18.07 -3.41 -6.73
N SER A 448 16.95 -4.15 -6.68
CA SER A 448 16.90 -5.55 -6.23
C SER A 448 17.66 -6.49 -7.16
N MET A 449 17.49 -6.32 -8.48
CA MET A 449 18.18 -7.09 -9.51
C MET A 449 19.70 -6.93 -9.42
N LEU A 450 20.20 -5.69 -9.45
CA LEU A 450 21.65 -5.40 -9.39
C LEU A 450 22.31 -5.88 -8.10
N SER A 451 21.59 -5.84 -6.97
CA SER A 451 22.13 -6.27 -5.69
C SER A 451 22.36 -7.78 -5.59
N ARG A 452 21.73 -8.58 -6.46
CA ARG A 452 21.91 -10.04 -6.49
C ARG A 452 22.99 -10.47 -7.48
N GLU A 453 23.31 -9.63 -8.46
CA GLU A 453 24.36 -9.91 -9.44
C GLU A 453 25.78 -9.78 -8.88
N ARG A 454 25.95 -8.97 -7.83
CA ARG A 454 27.26 -8.75 -7.19
C ARG A 454 27.16 -9.14 -5.71
N PRO A 455 27.65 -10.33 -5.30
CA PRO A 455 27.58 -10.80 -3.91
C PRO A 455 28.16 -9.79 -2.92
#